data_AF-A0A448I8U7-F1
#
_entry.id   AF-A0A448I8U7-F1
#
_cell.length_a   1.000
_cell.length_b   1.000
_cell.length_c   1.000
_cell.angle_alpha   90.00
_cell.angle_beta   90.00
_cell.angle_gamma   90.00
#
_symmetry.space_group_name_H-M   'P 1'
#
loop_
_entity.id
_entity.type
_entity.pdbx_description
1 polymer ?
#
loop_
_entity_poly.entity_id
_entity_poly.type
_entity_poly.pdbx_seq_one_letter_code
_entity_poly.pdbx_strand_id
1 'polypeptide(L)'
;MFHVLKLDYLQPLEVVDQTRPAHVAWIEREIEAGRLLLAGRQESQQGGVLITGDIDVAEAEKLMAEDPYQLAGLVRYERLSFAGSLRANGL
;
A
#
# COMPACT_ATOMS: atom_id res chain seq x y z
N MET A 1 4.63 13.40 -5.49
CA MET A 1 3.22 13.50 -5.07
C MET A 1 3.00 12.49 -3.96
N PHE A 2 2.05 12.70 -3.06
CA PHE A 2 1.69 11.69 -2.06
C PHE A 2 0.44 10.94 -2.50
N HIS A 3 0.39 9.67 -2.14
CA HIS A 3 -0.72 8.80 -2.47
C HIS A 3 -1.19 8.06 -1.23
N VAL A 4 -2.51 7.97 -1.09
CA VAL A 4 -3.18 7.03 -0.20
C VAL A 4 -3.65 5.87 -1.07
N LEU A 5 -3.11 4.69 -0.82
CA LEU A 5 -3.46 3.44 -1.49
C LEU A 5 -4.33 2.63 -0.53
N LYS A 6 -5.65 2.72 -0.70
CA LYS A 6 -6.59 1.89 0.05
C LYS A 6 -6.75 0.58 -0.70
N LEU A 7 -6.62 -0.55 -0.01
CA LEU A 7 -6.93 -1.86 -0.56
C LEU A 7 -8.10 -2.48 0.18
N ASP A 8 -9.00 -3.13 -0.56
CA ASP A 8 -10.09 -3.95 -0.01
C ASP A 8 -9.83 -5.42 -0.36
N TYR A 9 -10.02 -6.32 0.59
CA TYR A 9 -9.91 -7.77 0.37
C TYR A 9 -11.08 -8.29 -0.46
N LEU A 10 -10.78 -9.15 -1.42
CA LEU A 10 -11.75 -9.79 -2.32
C LEU A 10 -12.07 -11.23 -1.91
N GLN A 11 -11.37 -11.75 -0.90
CA GLN A 11 -11.48 -13.12 -0.40
C GLN A 11 -11.56 -13.11 1.13
N PRO A 12 -12.00 -14.23 1.76
CA PRO A 12 -11.96 -14.38 3.21
C PRO A 12 -10.55 -14.18 3.77
N LEU A 13 -10.48 -13.72 5.01
CA LEU A 13 -9.22 -13.37 5.65
C LEU A 13 -8.25 -14.55 5.73
N GLU A 14 -8.76 -15.76 5.91
CA GLU A 14 -7.97 -16.99 6.00
C GLU A 14 -7.20 -17.27 4.70
N VAL A 15 -7.72 -16.81 3.56
CA VAL A 15 -7.05 -16.92 2.25
C VAL A 15 -6.01 -15.81 2.10
N VAL A 16 -6.37 -14.59 2.50
CA VAL A 16 -5.47 -13.43 2.45
C VAL A 16 -4.24 -13.64 3.33
N ASP A 17 -4.43 -14.18 4.54
CA ASP A 17 -3.38 -14.38 5.53
C ASP A 17 -2.30 -15.38 5.07
N GLN A 18 -2.59 -16.23 4.08
CA GLN A 18 -1.60 -17.12 3.47
C GLN A 18 -0.54 -16.33 2.68
N THR A 19 -0.91 -15.18 2.10
CA THR A 19 -0.01 -14.30 1.32
C THR A 19 0.58 -13.18 2.19
N ARG A 20 0.05 -12.99 3.40
CA ARG A 20 0.44 -11.90 4.32
C ARG A 20 1.94 -11.84 4.61
N PRO A 21 2.69 -12.93 4.83
CA PRO A 21 4.13 -12.84 5.07
C PRO A 21 4.89 -12.21 3.90
N ALA A 22 4.53 -12.55 2.66
CA ALA A 22 5.15 -11.97 1.47
C ALA A 22 4.78 -10.49 1.32
N HIS A 23 3.51 -10.15 1.55
CA HIS A 23 3.03 -8.76 1.53
C HIS A 23 3.76 -7.87 2.55
N VAL A 24 3.93 -8.35 3.79
CA VAL A 24 4.66 -7.62 4.84
C VAL A 24 6.13 -7.43 4.46
N ALA A 25 6.80 -8.48 3.97
CA ALA A 25 8.19 -8.37 3.54
C ALA A 25 8.38 -7.42 2.36
N TRP A 26 7.40 -7.31 1.46
CA TRP A 26 7.38 -6.31 0.41
C TRP A 26 7.24 -4.90 1.00
N ILE A 27 6.26 -4.65 1.88
CA ILE A 27 6.09 -3.36 2.57
C ILE A 27 7.38 -2.89 3.24
N GLU A 28 8.06 -3.78 3.98
CA GLU A 28 9.30 -3.44 4.69
C GLU A 28 10.39 -2.94 3.73
N ARG A 29 10.55 -3.59 2.57
CA ARG A 29 11.52 -3.16 1.53
C ARG A 29 11.12 -1.82 0.91
N GLU A 30 9.83 -1.60 0.69
CA GLU A 30 9.32 -0.35 0.14
C GLU A 30 9.45 0.82 1.12
N ILE A 31 9.35 0.55 2.43
CA ILE A 31 9.65 1.51 3.49
C ILE A 31 11.15 1.82 3.53
N GLU A 32 12.02 0.79 3.49
CA GLU A 32 13.47 0.99 3.45
C GLU A 32 13.90 1.82 2.22
N ALA A 33 13.22 1.64 1.10
CA ALA A 33 13.46 2.42 -0.12
C ALA A 33 12.81 3.82 -0.12
N GLY A 34 12.08 4.21 0.93
CA GLY A 34 11.40 5.50 1.04
C GLY A 34 10.16 5.66 0.14
N ARG A 35 9.73 4.60 -0.53
CA ARG A 35 8.55 4.61 -1.41
C ARG A 35 7.24 4.46 -0.66
N LEU A 36 7.26 3.78 0.50
CA LEU A 36 6.19 3.78 1.49
C LEU A 36 6.63 4.47 2.77
N LEU A 37 5.72 5.20 3.41
CA LEU A 37 5.95 5.88 4.68
C LEU A 37 5.18 5.23 5.82
N LEU A 38 3.99 4.71 5.52
CA LEU A 38 3.10 4.08 6.49
C LEU A 38 2.28 3.01 5.81
N ALA A 39 2.08 1.88 6.47
CA ALA A 39 1.14 0.87 6.05
C ALA A 39 0.44 0.28 7.27
N GLY A 40 -0.82 -0.09 7.12
CA GLY A 40 -1.61 -0.66 8.21
C GLY A 40 -2.88 -1.32 7.73
N ARG A 41 -3.40 -2.22 8.57
CA ARG A 41 -4.71 -2.82 8.35
C ARG A 41 -5.80 -1.82 8.73
N GLN A 42 -6.90 -1.80 7.98
CA GLN A 42 -8.07 -1.00 8.37
C GLN A 42 -8.69 -1.58 9.65
N GLU A 43 -9.21 -0.72 10.54
CA GLU A 43 -9.95 -1.14 11.74
C GLU A 43 -11.19 -1.99 11.41
N SER A 44 -11.78 -1.77 10.23
CA SER A 44 -12.87 -2.60 9.69
C SER A 44 -12.44 -4.06 9.41
N GLN A 45 -11.14 -4.32 9.37
CA GLN A 45 -10.49 -5.56 8.97
C GLN A 45 -10.77 -6.03 7.53
N GLN A 46 -11.44 -5.21 6.72
CA GLN A 46 -11.81 -5.51 5.33
C GLN A 46 -10.69 -5.20 4.33
N GLY A 47 -9.54 -4.71 4.78
CA GLY A 47 -8.46 -4.32 3.90
C GLY A 47 -7.33 -3.61 4.63
N GLY A 48 -6.58 -2.81 3.88
CA GLY A 48 -5.42 -2.06 4.35
C GLY A 48 -5.36 -0.66 3.76
N VAL A 49 -4.44 0.14 4.30
CA VAL A 49 -4.09 1.47 3.80
C VAL A 49 -2.57 1.59 3.77
N LEU A 50 -2.04 2.07 2.65
CA LEU A 50 -0.64 2.36 2.47
C LEU A 50 -0.50 3.84 2.08
N ILE A 51 0.47 4.53 2.65
CA ILE A 51 0.80 5.92 2.35
C ILE A 51 2.19 5.94 1.73
N THR A 52 2.29 6.52 0.54
CA THR A 52 3.55 6.60 -0.20
C THR A 52 4.42 7.75 0.26
N GLY A 53 5.70 7.68 -0.11
CA GLY A 53 6.61 8.82 -0.20
C GLY A 53 6.18 9.84 -1.26
N ASP A 54 7.03 10.85 -1.47
CA ASP A 54 6.87 11.85 -2.53
C ASP A 54 7.29 11.26 -3.90
N ILE A 55 6.42 10.42 -4.47
CA ILE A 55 6.66 9.68 -5.73
C ILE A 55 5.69 10.14 -6.82
N ASP A 56 5.94 9.77 -8.08
CA ASP A 56 4.98 10.05 -9.14
C ASP A 56 3.88 8.99 -9.27
N VAL A 57 2.90 9.26 -10.14
CA VAL A 57 1.76 8.36 -10.37
C VAL A 57 2.20 7.01 -10.93
N ALA A 58 3.21 6.99 -11.80
CA ALA A 58 3.66 5.76 -12.45
C ALA A 58 4.37 4.84 -11.44
N GLU A 59 5.15 5.41 -10.52
CA GLU A 59 5.75 4.68 -9.41
C GLU A 59 4.70 4.15 -8.43
N ALA A 60 3.67 4.95 -8.11
CA ALA A 60 2.56 4.49 -7.28
C ALA A 60 1.77 3.33 -7.92
N GLU A 61 1.57 3.37 -9.24
CA GLU A 61 0.92 2.29 -9.99
C GLU A 61 1.79 1.03 -10.04
N LYS A 62 3.11 1.20 -10.22
CA LYS A 62 4.05 0.09 -10.14
C LYS A 62 4.05 -0.56 -8.76
N LEU A 63 4.06 0.22 -7.68
CA LEU A 63 3.96 -0.29 -6.31
C LEU A 63 2.73 -1.17 -6.13
N MET A 64 1.55 -0.68 -6.53
CA MET A 64 0.32 -1.46 -6.42
C MET A 64 0.39 -2.76 -7.24
N ALA A 65 0.99 -2.73 -8.43
CA ALA A 65 1.13 -3.90 -9.29
C ALA A 65 2.12 -4.95 -8.76
N GLU A 66 3.09 -4.55 -7.94
CA GLU A 66 4.10 -5.42 -7.35
C GLU A 66 3.71 -5.98 -5.97
N ASP A 67 2.63 -5.48 -5.36
CA ASP A 67 2.10 -6.04 -4.10
C ASP A 67 1.75 -7.54 -4.29
N PRO A 68 2.31 -8.45 -3.48
CA PRO A 68 1.93 -9.86 -3.45
C PRO A 68 0.41 -10.12 -3.38
N TYR A 69 -0.35 -9.29 -2.68
CA TYR A 69 -1.81 -9.38 -2.66
C TYR A 69 -2.44 -9.06 -4.03
N GLN A 70 -1.93 -8.05 -4.73
CA GLN A 70 -2.43 -7.69 -6.07
C GLN A 70 -2.07 -8.77 -7.09
N LEU A 71 -0.84 -9.27 -7.06
CA LEU A 71 -0.38 -10.36 -7.93
C LEU A 71 -1.19 -11.64 -7.73
N ALA A 72 -1.61 -11.92 -6.49
CA ALA A 72 -2.48 -13.05 -6.15
C ALA A 72 -3.97 -12.79 -6.43
N GLY A 73 -4.36 -11.59 -6.89
CA GLY A 73 -5.75 -11.22 -7.14
C GLY A 73 -6.62 -11.16 -5.89
N LEU A 74 -6.01 -10.93 -4.71
CA LEU A 74 -6.67 -10.95 -3.42
C LEU A 74 -7.26 -9.60 -3.00
N VAL A 75 -6.85 -8.53 -3.67
CA VAL A 75 -7.21 -7.16 -3.30
C VAL A 75 -7.66 -6.35 -4.51
N ARG A 76 -8.41 -5.29 -4.22
CA ARG A 76 -8.65 -4.19 -5.15
C ARG A 76 -8.16 -2.90 -4.53
N TYR A 77 -7.38 -2.13 -5.29
CA TYR A 77 -6.92 -0.81 -4.90
C TYR A 77 -7.87 0.33 -5.29
N GLU A 78 -7.90 1.34 -4.44
CA GLU A 78 -8.35 2.69 -4.71
C GLU A 78 -7.21 3.65 -4.36
N ARG A 79 -6.79 4.45 -5.33
CA ARG A 79 -5.69 5.42 -5.18
C ARG A 79 -6.26 6.84 -5.09
N LEU A 80 -5.96 7.53 -4.00
CA LEU A 80 -6.14 8.97 -3.87
C LEU A 80 -4.78 9.66 -3.91
N SER A 81 -4.65 10.72 -4.71
CA SER A 81 -3.36 11.40 -4.91
C SER A 81 -3.48 12.89 -4.59
N PHE A 82 -2.46 13.45 -3.93
CA PHE A 82 -2.48 14.84 -3.52
C PHE A 82 -1.06 15.43 -3.39
N ALA A 83 -0.95 16.75 -3.48
CA ALA A 83 0.29 17.46 -3.21
C ALA A 83 0.44 17.69 -1.70
N GLY A 84 1.61 17.33 -1.15
CA GLY A 84 1.95 17.56 0.26
C GLY A 84 2.41 19.00 0.53
N SER A 85 1.57 19.99 0.21
CA SER A 85 1.92 21.43 0.32
C SER A 85 2.26 21.87 1.75
N LEU A 86 1.77 21.14 2.76
CA LEU A 86 2.12 21.28 4.17
C LEU A 86 2.48 19.90 4.71
N ARG A 87 3.73 19.73 5.16
CA ARG A 87 4.26 18.45 5.65
C ARG A 87 5.33 18.67 6.72
N ALA A 88 5.57 17.65 7.54
CA ALA A 88 6.64 17.71 8.54
C ALA A 88 8.02 17.71 7.88
N ASN A 89 9.03 18.21 8.59
CA ASN A 89 10.42 18.14 8.11
C ASN A 89 10.87 16.69 7.96
N GLY A 90 11.52 16.37 6.84
CA GLY A 90 11.98 15.01 6.52
C GLY A 90 10.98 14.14 5.76
N LEU A 91 9.84 14.72 5.35
CA LEU A 91 8.87 14.15 4.40
C LEU A 91 8.86 14.94 3.09
#